data_AF-A0A9W5EWU8-F1
#
_entry.id   AF-A0A9W5EWU8-F1
#
_cell.length_a   1.000
_cell.length_b   1.000
_cell.length_c   1.000
_cell.angle_alpha   90.00
_cell.angle_beta   90.00
_cell.angle_gamma   90.00
#
_symmetry.space_group_name_H-M   'P 1'
#
loop_
_entity.id
_entity.type
_entity.pdbx_description
1 polymer ?
#
loop_
_entity_poly.entity_id
_entity_poly.type
_entity_poly.pdbx_seq_one_letter_code
_entity_poly.pdbx_strand_id
1 'polypeptide(L)'
;MSRDNLFALTFFVISVVAFFMWGYSYIPSNHLLLFILASVFGLFMAFNIGGNDVANSFGTSVGAKTLTIKQALIIAAVFELSGAVFAGAEVTNTIRSGIVTLPDEIINPMSFVVVMISSLFSAGAWLFVATKKGLPVSTTHSIVGGIVGAGLTMGFVYYGNGRAFEMVQWSEIGRIALSWVVSPIMGGVVSYLIFGYIKSKIIIPSTILQGKLKSIKRERKLYKDQYIKDLSNKSEAEQIRELRRIAITDEEECEGSECEFRNKIKSMKEREKSFDTTFFMRAHIPMVAGVAAMIISGSMLFKGLKHLNFNLSSIQTLWIIFVIGIAAYLASFAIVNLMKKDSPQKSINRIFGWFQIFTASSFAFSHGANDIANAVGPFAAILDVLKNNSINESSPIPGVAMATFGIALVVGLWFLGKEVITTVGSKLAEILPTTGFSAELAASIVILIATKMGLPISSTHVLIGAVLGIGVYNRNANWGMLKPIGLAWIITLPVSMVGSAVGYLVVKNIMGL
;
A
#
# COMPACT_ATOMS: atom_id res chain seq x y z
N MET A 1 -16.85 24.37 1.25
CA MET A 1 -15.63 23.58 0.95
C MET A 1 -14.49 24.07 1.83
N SER A 2 -13.68 23.17 2.41
CA SER A 2 -12.43 23.61 3.07
C SER A 2 -11.51 24.29 2.04
N ARG A 3 -10.61 25.18 2.49
CA ARG A 3 -9.60 25.83 1.61
C ARG A 3 -8.82 24.83 0.78
N ASP A 4 -8.49 23.67 1.36
CA ASP A 4 -7.74 22.61 0.71
C ASP A 4 -8.53 21.95 -0.43
N ASN A 5 -9.85 21.76 -0.26
CA ASN A 5 -10.71 21.22 -1.31
C ASN A 5 -10.81 22.19 -2.50
N LEU A 6 -10.85 23.50 -2.21
CA LEU A 6 -10.87 24.51 -3.26
C LEU A 6 -9.55 24.52 -4.02
N PHE A 7 -8.41 24.43 -3.33
CA PHE A 7 -7.10 24.35 -3.97
C PHE A 7 -6.97 23.13 -4.89
N ALA A 8 -7.34 21.94 -4.41
CA ALA A 8 -7.30 20.70 -5.20
C ALA A 8 -8.21 20.79 -6.45
N LEU A 9 -9.43 21.33 -6.29
CA LEU A 9 -10.36 21.50 -7.39
C LEU A 9 -9.85 22.52 -8.43
N THR A 10 -9.33 23.66 -7.99
CA THR A 10 -8.77 24.68 -8.89
C THR A 10 -7.60 24.11 -9.69
N PHE A 11 -6.68 23.40 -9.04
CA PHE A 11 -5.54 22.78 -9.72
C PHE A 11 -5.99 21.72 -10.74
N PHE A 12 -7.00 20.91 -10.39
CA PHE A 12 -7.61 19.95 -11.30
C PHE A 12 -8.22 20.64 -12.54
N VAL A 13 -9.03 21.68 -12.34
CA VAL A 13 -9.67 22.41 -13.44
C VAL A 13 -8.63 23.02 -14.37
N ILE A 14 -7.57 23.64 -13.84
CA ILE A 14 -6.47 24.20 -14.65
C ILE A 14 -5.79 23.09 -15.47
N SER A 15 -5.49 21.95 -14.85
CA SER A 15 -4.86 20.81 -15.54
C SER A 15 -5.75 20.24 -16.65
N VAL A 16 -7.06 20.16 -16.43
CA VAL A 16 -8.03 19.69 -17.41
C VAL A 16 -8.17 20.67 -18.57
N VAL A 17 -8.22 21.97 -18.31
CA VAL A 17 -8.26 23.00 -19.36
C VAL A 17 -7.00 22.95 -20.22
N ALA A 18 -5.82 22.88 -19.60
CA ALA A 18 -4.55 22.74 -20.31
C ALA A 18 -4.50 21.46 -21.16
N PHE A 19 -5.05 20.36 -20.64
CA PHE A 19 -5.14 19.09 -21.34
C PHE A 19 -6.02 19.16 -22.59
N PHE A 20 -7.21 19.78 -22.49
CA PHE A 20 -8.08 19.96 -23.65
C PHE A 20 -7.51 20.92 -24.69
N MET A 21 -6.82 21.99 -24.26
CA MET A 21 -6.11 22.89 -25.16
C MET A 21 -5.01 22.16 -25.95
N TRP A 22 -4.23 21.31 -25.28
CA TRP A 22 -3.24 20.46 -25.92
C TRP A 22 -3.88 19.42 -26.85
N GLY A 23 -4.99 18.80 -26.42
CA GLY A 23 -5.70 17.80 -27.21
C GLY A 23 -6.26 18.34 -28.53
N TYR A 24 -6.73 19.59 -28.53
CA TYR A 24 -7.25 20.27 -29.73
C TYR A 24 -6.19 20.43 -30.83
N SER A 25 -4.92 20.61 -30.47
CA SER A 25 -3.82 20.67 -31.44
C SER A 25 -3.23 19.30 -31.77
N TYR A 26 -3.48 18.28 -30.94
CA TYR A 26 -2.90 16.95 -31.09
C TYR A 26 -3.76 15.99 -31.94
N ILE A 27 -5.09 16.11 -31.89
CA ILE A 27 -6.04 15.21 -32.58
C ILE A 27 -6.68 15.91 -33.79
N PRO A 28 -6.83 15.22 -34.93
CA PRO A 28 -7.60 15.72 -36.09
C PRO A 28 -9.03 16.16 -35.75
N SER A 29 -9.51 17.25 -36.39
CA SER A 29 -10.80 17.87 -36.05
C SER A 29 -12.02 16.97 -36.20
N ASN A 30 -11.97 15.98 -37.10
CA ASN A 30 -13.03 14.99 -37.32
C ASN A 30 -13.19 13.99 -36.15
N HIS A 31 -12.20 13.88 -35.28
CA HIS A 31 -12.20 12.96 -34.13
C HIS A 31 -12.35 13.67 -32.78
N LEU A 32 -12.55 14.99 -32.77
CA LEU A 32 -12.56 15.81 -31.55
C LEU A 32 -13.63 15.37 -30.54
N LEU A 33 -14.84 15.01 -31.01
CA LEU A 33 -15.93 14.58 -30.12
C LEU A 33 -15.55 13.32 -29.32
N LEU A 34 -14.90 12.35 -29.99
CA LEU A 34 -14.47 11.11 -29.36
C LEU A 34 -13.29 11.32 -28.43
N PHE A 35 -12.37 12.21 -28.81
CA PHE A 35 -11.31 12.64 -27.92
C PHE A 35 -11.89 13.24 -26.64
N ILE A 36 -12.90 14.11 -26.74
CA ILE A 36 -13.56 14.71 -25.56
C ILE A 36 -14.22 13.64 -24.70
N LEU A 37 -15.00 12.74 -25.31
CA LEU A 37 -15.69 11.67 -24.59
C LEU A 37 -14.71 10.73 -23.89
N ALA A 38 -13.68 10.27 -24.61
CA ALA A 38 -12.61 9.43 -24.07
C ALA A 38 -11.85 10.12 -22.94
N SER A 39 -11.61 11.43 -23.06
CA SER A 39 -10.93 12.22 -22.03
C SER A 39 -11.78 12.32 -20.77
N VAL A 40 -13.08 12.61 -20.89
CA VAL A 40 -13.99 12.68 -19.75
C VAL A 40 -14.06 11.34 -19.03
N PHE A 41 -14.24 10.23 -19.75
CA PHE A 41 -14.33 8.90 -19.13
C PHE A 41 -13.00 8.38 -18.60
N GLY A 42 -11.89 8.68 -19.27
CA GLY A 42 -10.55 8.35 -18.80
C GLY A 42 -10.18 9.11 -17.52
N LEU A 43 -10.44 10.42 -17.47
CA LEU A 43 -10.25 11.23 -16.26
C LEU A 43 -11.19 10.80 -15.13
N PHE A 44 -12.42 10.44 -15.46
CA PHE A 44 -13.37 9.88 -14.49
C PHE A 44 -12.88 8.54 -13.94
N MET A 45 -12.37 7.63 -14.78
CA MET A 45 -11.76 6.38 -14.33
C MET A 45 -10.56 6.66 -13.42
N ALA A 46 -9.63 7.53 -13.82
CA ALA A 46 -8.46 7.90 -13.02
C ALA A 46 -8.85 8.48 -11.64
N PHE A 47 -9.84 9.37 -11.61
CA PHE A 47 -10.41 9.90 -10.36
C PHE A 47 -10.95 8.79 -9.45
N ASN A 48 -11.69 7.83 -10.01
CA ASN A 48 -12.25 6.74 -9.21
C ASN A 48 -11.20 5.73 -8.74
N ILE A 49 -10.14 5.49 -9.52
CA ILE A 49 -8.97 4.71 -9.10
C ILE A 49 -8.38 5.31 -7.82
N GLY A 50 -8.06 6.60 -7.82
CA GLY A 50 -7.46 7.26 -6.64
C GLY A 50 -8.38 7.24 -5.42
N GLY A 51 -9.70 7.38 -5.63
CA GLY A 51 -10.69 7.27 -4.57
C GLY A 51 -10.78 5.87 -3.95
N ASN A 52 -10.74 4.82 -4.77
CA ASN A 52 -10.91 3.45 -4.29
C ASN A 52 -9.62 2.89 -3.65
N ASP A 53 -8.46 3.19 -4.23
CA ASP A 53 -7.25 2.41 -3.95
C ASP A 53 -6.26 3.05 -2.97
N VAL A 54 -6.44 4.32 -2.59
CA VAL A 54 -5.60 4.96 -1.55
C VAL A 54 -5.63 4.20 -0.22
N ALA A 55 -6.73 3.51 0.06
CA ALA A 55 -6.88 2.65 1.22
C ALA A 55 -5.88 1.48 1.22
N ASN A 56 -5.41 1.06 0.05
CA ASN A 56 -4.43 0.00 -0.07
C ASN A 56 -3.07 0.46 0.49
N SER A 57 -2.69 1.70 0.22
CA SER A 57 -1.39 2.22 0.65
C SER A 57 -1.41 2.71 2.09
N PHE A 58 -2.44 3.46 2.50
CA PHE A 58 -2.44 4.16 3.79
C PHE A 58 -3.56 3.74 4.74
N GLY A 59 -4.45 2.82 4.34
CA GLY A 59 -5.48 2.28 5.23
C GLY A 59 -4.89 1.70 6.50
N THR A 60 -3.80 0.93 6.39
CA THR A 60 -3.15 0.31 7.55
C THR A 60 -2.43 1.35 8.44
N SER A 61 -1.84 2.39 7.85
CA SER A 61 -1.17 3.47 8.60
C SER A 61 -2.14 4.32 9.39
N VAL A 62 -3.28 4.67 8.78
CA VAL A 62 -4.37 5.39 9.47
C VAL A 62 -5.00 4.49 10.54
N GLY A 63 -5.22 3.21 10.24
CA GLY A 63 -5.73 2.21 11.17
C GLY A 63 -4.86 2.04 12.42
N ALA A 64 -3.54 1.98 12.22
CA ALA A 64 -2.54 1.92 13.28
C ALA A 64 -2.37 3.24 14.06
N LYS A 65 -3.08 4.31 13.67
CA LYS A 65 -2.96 5.67 14.22
C LYS A 65 -1.54 6.22 14.11
N THR A 66 -0.76 5.77 13.13
CA THR A 66 0.57 6.33 12.84
C THR A 66 0.47 7.61 12.05
N LEU A 67 -0.55 7.71 11.19
CA LEU A 67 -0.90 8.90 10.44
C LEU A 67 -2.37 9.28 10.66
N THR A 68 -2.65 10.58 10.60
CA THR A 68 -4.02 11.06 10.43
C THR A 68 -4.46 10.89 8.97
N ILE A 69 -5.78 10.85 8.73
CA ILE A 69 -6.33 10.76 7.35
C ILE A 69 -5.75 11.88 6.47
N LYS A 70 -5.66 13.13 6.98
CA LYS A 70 -5.14 14.26 6.21
C LYS A 70 -3.66 14.08 5.84
N GLN A 71 -2.84 13.61 6.77
CA GLN A 71 -1.42 13.34 6.50
C GLN A 71 -1.25 12.20 5.48
N ALA A 72 -2.02 11.12 5.63
CA ALA A 72 -2.02 10.02 4.69
C ALA A 72 -2.38 10.48 3.27
N LEU A 73 -3.43 11.29 3.11
CA LEU A 73 -3.85 11.83 1.81
C LEU A 73 -2.76 12.71 1.17
N ILE A 74 -2.06 13.55 1.95
CA ILE A 74 -0.98 14.40 1.42
C ILE A 74 0.21 13.56 0.95
N ILE A 75 0.63 12.57 1.75
CA ILE A 75 1.76 11.70 1.40
C ILE A 75 1.40 10.85 0.17
N ALA A 76 0.21 10.27 0.16
CA ALA A 76 -0.31 9.51 -0.98
C ALA A 76 -0.37 10.36 -2.25
N ALA A 77 -0.86 11.60 -2.18
CA ALA A 77 -0.89 12.51 -3.32
C ALA A 77 0.50 12.68 -3.97
N VAL A 78 1.56 12.82 -3.16
CA VAL A 78 2.93 12.98 -3.66
C VAL A 78 3.44 11.68 -4.28
N PHE A 79 3.33 10.56 -3.57
CA PHE A 79 3.93 9.30 -4.01
C PHE A 79 3.14 8.63 -5.13
N GLU A 80 1.81 8.64 -5.11
CA GLU A 80 0.99 8.09 -6.20
C GLU A 80 1.11 8.91 -7.48
N LEU A 81 1.13 10.24 -7.40
CA LEU A 81 1.39 11.09 -8.57
C LEU A 81 2.78 10.86 -9.15
N SER A 82 3.80 10.78 -8.28
CA SER A 82 5.18 10.50 -8.71
C SER A 82 5.27 9.13 -9.38
N GLY A 83 4.64 8.11 -8.80
CA GLY A 83 4.56 6.77 -9.38
C GLY A 83 3.86 6.77 -10.73
N ALA A 84 2.71 7.42 -10.83
CA ALA A 84 1.95 7.54 -12.05
C ALA A 84 2.78 8.21 -13.17
N VAL A 85 3.41 9.36 -12.89
CA VAL A 85 4.14 10.14 -13.90
C VAL A 85 5.47 9.49 -14.29
N PHE A 86 6.27 9.02 -13.34
CA PHE A 86 7.63 8.53 -13.62
C PHE A 86 7.68 7.05 -14.02
N ALA A 87 6.76 6.23 -13.51
CA ALA A 87 6.81 4.78 -13.65
C ALA A 87 5.57 4.18 -14.34
N GLY A 88 4.51 4.96 -14.56
CA GLY A 88 3.26 4.45 -15.14
C GLY A 88 3.33 4.11 -16.63
N ALA A 89 4.23 4.74 -17.39
CA ALA A 89 4.34 4.52 -18.83
C ALA A 89 4.70 3.06 -19.19
N GLU A 90 5.65 2.46 -18.46
CA GLU A 90 6.09 1.07 -18.68
C GLU A 90 4.95 0.06 -18.48
N VAL A 91 4.16 0.24 -17.41
CA VAL A 91 3.04 -0.68 -17.09
C VAL A 91 1.91 -0.53 -18.10
N THR A 92 1.70 0.69 -18.59
CA THR A 92 0.64 1.02 -19.54
C THR A 92 0.79 0.27 -20.87
N ASN A 93 2.03 0.02 -21.32
CA ASN A 93 2.30 -0.75 -22.54
C ASN A 93 1.82 -2.20 -22.46
N THR A 94 1.76 -2.79 -21.25
CA THR A 94 1.34 -4.20 -21.07
C THR A 94 -0.19 -4.37 -21.17
N ILE A 95 -0.98 -3.38 -20.73
CA ILE A 95 -2.45 -3.42 -20.80
C ILE A 95 -2.96 -3.18 -22.23
N ARG A 96 -2.19 -2.43 -23.03
CA ARG A 96 -2.54 -2.04 -24.41
C ARG A 96 -2.59 -3.21 -25.39
N SER A 97 -1.72 -4.22 -25.25
CA SER A 97 -1.51 -5.27 -26.26
C SER A 97 -2.00 -6.67 -25.87
N GLY A 98 -2.46 -6.89 -24.62
CA GLY A 98 -2.66 -8.26 -24.09
C GLY A 98 -4.09 -8.76 -23.89
N ILE A 99 -5.14 -7.96 -24.12
CA ILE A 99 -6.51 -8.31 -23.67
C ILE A 99 -7.48 -8.58 -24.83
N VAL A 100 -7.43 -7.80 -25.92
CA VAL A 100 -8.30 -7.97 -27.10
C VAL A 100 -7.44 -8.13 -28.32
N THR A 101 -7.57 -9.26 -29.01
CA THR A 101 -6.99 -9.47 -30.34
C THR A 101 -7.95 -8.99 -31.39
N LEU A 102 -7.45 -8.16 -32.28
CA LEU A 102 -8.19 -7.66 -33.42
C LEU A 102 -7.77 -8.54 -34.61
N PRO A 103 -8.64 -9.42 -35.14
CA PRO A 103 -8.34 -10.15 -36.37
C PRO A 103 -8.00 -9.19 -37.53
N ASP A 104 -7.06 -9.60 -38.39
CA ASP A 104 -6.53 -8.80 -39.50
C ASP A 104 -7.58 -8.45 -40.58
N GLU A 105 -8.72 -9.15 -40.58
CA GLU A 105 -9.81 -8.94 -41.53
C GLU A 105 -10.79 -7.86 -41.03
N ILE A 106 -10.71 -6.67 -41.64
CA ILE A 106 -11.66 -5.54 -41.57
C ILE A 106 -12.21 -5.25 -40.16
N ILE A 107 -11.37 -4.63 -39.33
CA ILE A 107 -11.85 -3.88 -38.16
C ILE A 107 -11.76 -2.40 -38.48
N ASN A 108 -12.91 -1.72 -38.45
CA ASN A 108 -12.92 -0.28 -38.36
C ASN A 108 -12.22 0.10 -37.04
N PRO A 109 -11.06 0.79 -37.06
CA PRO A 109 -10.34 1.17 -35.84
C PRO A 109 -11.22 1.94 -34.85
N MET A 110 -12.26 2.62 -35.36
CA MET A 110 -13.25 3.32 -34.55
C MET A 110 -14.08 2.39 -33.67
N SER A 111 -14.38 1.16 -34.10
CA SER A 111 -15.10 0.19 -33.27
C SER A 111 -14.28 -0.21 -32.04
N PHE A 112 -12.95 -0.29 -32.17
CA PHE A 112 -12.04 -0.50 -31.05
C PHE A 112 -12.00 0.70 -30.10
N VAL A 113 -12.04 1.93 -30.63
CA VAL A 113 -12.19 3.16 -29.81
C VAL A 113 -13.47 3.09 -28.96
N VAL A 114 -14.60 2.67 -29.54
CA VAL A 114 -15.86 2.54 -28.81
C VAL A 114 -15.78 1.49 -27.70
N VAL A 115 -15.09 0.37 -27.94
CA VAL A 115 -14.82 -0.65 -26.89
C VAL A 115 -14.08 -0.02 -25.72
N MET A 116 -12.99 0.71 -25.98
CA MET A 116 -12.17 1.31 -24.93
C MET A 116 -12.90 2.43 -24.16
N ILE A 117 -13.64 3.30 -24.86
CA ILE A 117 -14.47 4.36 -24.23
C ILE A 117 -15.52 3.74 -23.30
N SER A 118 -16.21 2.69 -23.77
CA SER A 118 -17.25 2.01 -23.00
C SER A 118 -16.69 1.29 -21.78
N SER A 119 -15.49 0.73 -21.92
CA SER A 119 -14.76 0.06 -20.84
C SER A 119 -14.35 1.04 -19.75
N LEU A 120 -13.78 2.19 -20.11
CA LEU A 120 -13.39 3.25 -19.17
C LEU A 120 -14.60 3.79 -18.40
N PHE A 121 -15.71 4.05 -19.08
CA PHE A 121 -16.94 4.52 -18.44
C PHE A 121 -17.49 3.49 -17.44
N SER A 122 -17.67 2.24 -17.89
CA SER A 122 -18.27 1.21 -17.06
C SER A 122 -17.42 0.87 -15.83
N ALA A 123 -16.10 0.73 -16.02
CA ALA A 123 -15.17 0.49 -14.93
C ALA A 123 -15.19 1.67 -13.93
N GLY A 124 -15.10 2.91 -14.44
CA GLY A 124 -15.15 4.11 -13.59
C GLY A 124 -16.45 4.25 -12.81
N ALA A 125 -17.59 3.96 -13.44
CA ALA A 125 -18.90 4.02 -12.80
C ALA A 125 -19.05 2.99 -11.69
N TRP A 126 -18.59 1.75 -11.91
CA TRP A 126 -18.60 0.72 -10.87
C TRP A 126 -17.69 1.09 -9.70
N LEU A 127 -16.47 1.55 -9.99
CA LEU A 127 -15.54 2.00 -8.95
C LEU A 127 -16.12 3.15 -8.12
N PHE A 128 -16.80 4.11 -8.75
CA PHE A 128 -17.47 5.20 -8.02
C PHE A 128 -18.50 4.67 -7.02
N VAL A 129 -19.36 3.74 -7.47
CA VAL A 129 -20.41 3.14 -6.63
C VAL A 129 -19.80 2.31 -5.49
N ALA A 130 -18.78 1.51 -5.78
CA ALA A 130 -18.08 0.70 -4.77
C ALA A 130 -17.40 1.59 -3.72
N THR A 131 -16.70 2.63 -4.16
CA THR A 131 -16.00 3.61 -3.30
C THR A 131 -16.97 4.33 -2.38
N LYS A 132 -18.13 4.78 -2.91
CA LYS A 132 -19.18 5.41 -2.09
C LYS A 132 -19.76 4.49 -1.03
N LYS A 133 -19.77 3.18 -1.28
CA LYS A 133 -20.16 2.16 -0.30
C LYS A 133 -19.00 1.76 0.63
N GLY A 134 -17.80 2.33 0.44
CA GLY A 134 -16.60 2.00 1.20
C GLY A 134 -16.09 0.58 0.94
N LEU A 135 -16.42 0.00 -0.22
CA LEU A 135 -16.03 -1.36 -0.60
C LEU A 135 -14.73 -1.33 -1.39
N PRO A 136 -13.63 -1.94 -0.89
CA PRO A 136 -12.38 -2.03 -1.63
C PRO A 136 -12.52 -3.06 -2.76
N VAL A 137 -12.68 -2.58 -3.99
CA VAL A 137 -12.73 -3.40 -5.21
C VAL A 137 -11.44 -3.30 -6.01
N SER A 138 -11.29 -4.12 -7.05
CA SER A 138 -10.12 -4.12 -7.91
C SER A 138 -10.38 -3.31 -9.18
N THR A 139 -9.54 -2.31 -9.42
CA THR A 139 -9.55 -1.50 -10.65
C THR A 139 -9.20 -2.33 -11.87
N THR A 140 -8.22 -3.23 -11.75
CA THR A 140 -7.83 -4.18 -12.81
C THR A 140 -9.00 -5.11 -13.19
N HIS A 141 -9.79 -5.60 -12.25
CA HIS A 141 -10.95 -6.46 -12.57
C HIS A 141 -12.03 -5.66 -13.30
N SER A 142 -12.25 -4.43 -12.85
CA SER A 142 -13.25 -3.54 -13.43
C SER A 142 -12.91 -3.23 -14.90
N ILE A 143 -11.65 -2.89 -15.20
CA ILE A 143 -11.26 -2.57 -16.58
C ILE A 143 -11.16 -3.81 -17.47
N VAL A 144 -10.61 -4.93 -16.99
CA VAL A 144 -10.54 -6.19 -17.75
C VAL A 144 -11.96 -6.69 -18.06
N GLY A 145 -12.85 -6.68 -17.07
CA GLY A 145 -14.26 -7.03 -17.28
C GLY A 145 -14.95 -6.11 -18.28
N GLY A 146 -14.68 -4.80 -18.21
CA GLY A 146 -15.16 -3.81 -19.17
C GLY A 146 -14.70 -4.11 -20.60
N ILE A 147 -13.40 -4.34 -20.79
CA ILE A 147 -12.79 -4.63 -22.09
C ILE A 147 -13.36 -5.92 -22.68
N VAL A 148 -13.45 -6.99 -21.88
CA VAL A 148 -14.04 -8.27 -22.32
C VAL A 148 -15.51 -8.09 -22.71
N GLY A 149 -16.31 -7.38 -21.92
CA GLY A 149 -17.74 -7.19 -22.21
C GLY A 149 -18.00 -6.42 -23.49
N ALA A 150 -17.31 -5.30 -23.69
CA ALA A 150 -17.46 -4.50 -24.90
C ALA A 150 -16.83 -5.20 -26.12
N GLY A 151 -15.70 -5.89 -25.94
CA GLY A 151 -15.04 -6.69 -26.99
C GLY A 151 -15.92 -7.84 -27.49
N LEU A 152 -16.52 -8.62 -26.60
CA LEU A 152 -17.47 -9.67 -26.96
C LEU A 152 -18.69 -9.09 -27.69
N THR A 153 -19.24 -7.99 -27.19
CA THR A 153 -20.39 -7.31 -27.82
C THR A 153 -20.06 -6.87 -29.24
N MET A 154 -18.89 -6.26 -29.43
CA MET A 154 -18.38 -5.90 -30.75
C MET A 154 -18.27 -7.12 -31.67
N GLY A 155 -17.76 -8.23 -31.14
CA GLY A 155 -17.67 -9.49 -31.87
C GLY A 155 -19.02 -10.07 -32.29
N PHE A 156 -20.00 -10.08 -31.39
CA PHE A 156 -21.35 -10.53 -31.72
C PHE A 156 -22.01 -9.65 -32.79
N VAL A 157 -21.76 -8.35 -32.73
CA VAL A 157 -22.34 -7.37 -33.64
C VAL A 157 -21.78 -7.47 -35.06
N TYR A 158 -20.47 -7.67 -35.23
CA TYR A 158 -19.84 -7.68 -36.56
C TYR A 158 -19.60 -9.08 -37.13
N TYR A 159 -19.39 -10.11 -36.29
CA TYR A 159 -18.95 -11.43 -36.74
C TYR A 159 -19.86 -12.60 -36.31
N GLY A 160 -20.93 -12.32 -35.55
CA GLY A 160 -21.88 -13.34 -35.09
C GLY A 160 -21.32 -14.29 -34.01
N ASN A 161 -22.11 -15.30 -33.62
CA ASN A 161 -21.87 -16.10 -32.42
C ASN A 161 -20.57 -16.94 -32.43
N GLY A 162 -20.08 -17.35 -33.60
CA GLY A 162 -18.92 -18.25 -33.72
C GLY A 162 -17.57 -17.57 -33.47
N ARG A 163 -17.37 -16.36 -34.03
CA ARG A 163 -16.10 -15.63 -33.97
C ARG A 163 -16.03 -14.58 -32.86
N ALA A 164 -17.16 -14.24 -32.24
CA ALA A 164 -17.20 -13.27 -31.13
C ALA A 164 -16.30 -13.69 -29.96
N PHE A 165 -16.29 -14.99 -29.63
CA PHE A 165 -15.45 -15.53 -28.57
C PHE A 165 -13.96 -15.54 -28.94
N GLU A 166 -13.60 -15.57 -30.22
CA GLU A 166 -12.21 -15.55 -30.69
C GLU A 166 -11.55 -14.16 -30.53
N MET A 167 -12.35 -13.11 -30.32
CA MET A 167 -11.83 -11.75 -30.09
C MET A 167 -11.16 -11.55 -28.73
N VAL A 168 -11.44 -12.45 -27.78
CA VAL A 168 -10.88 -12.39 -26.43
C VAL A 168 -9.79 -13.44 -26.28
N GLN A 169 -8.60 -13.04 -25.84
CA GLN A 169 -7.51 -13.97 -25.55
C GLN A 169 -7.79 -14.76 -24.26
N TRP A 170 -8.55 -15.85 -24.35
CA TRP A 170 -8.95 -16.67 -23.19
C TRP A 170 -7.75 -17.26 -22.43
N SER A 171 -6.61 -17.50 -23.08
CA SER A 171 -5.38 -17.94 -22.41
C SER A 171 -4.83 -16.89 -21.46
N GLU A 172 -4.78 -15.63 -21.89
CA GLU A 172 -4.33 -14.52 -21.05
C GLU A 172 -5.35 -14.21 -19.96
N ILE A 173 -6.65 -14.18 -20.27
CA ILE A 173 -7.71 -14.05 -19.26
C ILE A 173 -7.61 -15.16 -18.20
N GLY A 174 -7.30 -16.40 -18.60
CA GLY A 174 -7.08 -17.52 -17.67
C GLY A 174 -5.89 -17.30 -16.74
N ARG A 175 -4.75 -16.82 -17.27
CA ARG A 175 -3.57 -16.45 -16.46
C ARG A 175 -3.88 -15.32 -15.47
N ILE A 176 -4.63 -14.32 -15.95
CA ILE A 176 -5.08 -13.18 -15.15
C ILE A 176 -6.03 -13.65 -14.03
N ALA A 177 -7.02 -14.48 -14.34
CA ALA A 177 -7.96 -15.03 -13.36
C ALA A 177 -7.24 -15.88 -12.29
N LEU A 178 -6.25 -16.68 -12.68
CA LEU A 178 -5.42 -17.45 -11.74
C LEU A 178 -4.64 -16.50 -10.81
N SER A 179 -4.09 -15.42 -11.35
CA SER A 179 -3.33 -14.43 -10.58
C SER A 179 -4.19 -13.79 -9.48
N TRP A 180 -5.49 -13.58 -9.73
CA TRP A 180 -6.42 -12.97 -8.77
C TRP A 180 -6.74 -13.83 -7.56
N VAL A 181 -6.57 -15.16 -7.68
CA VAL A 181 -6.74 -16.12 -6.57
C VAL A 181 -5.41 -16.35 -5.86
N VAL A 182 -4.32 -16.53 -6.61
CA VAL A 182 -3.00 -16.85 -6.04
C VAL A 182 -2.41 -15.66 -5.28
N SER A 183 -2.57 -14.44 -5.81
CA SER A 183 -1.95 -13.23 -5.25
C SER A 183 -2.40 -12.86 -3.82
N PRO A 184 -3.70 -12.90 -3.43
CA PRO A 184 -4.10 -12.69 -2.02
C PRO A 184 -3.57 -13.79 -1.10
N ILE A 185 -3.52 -15.04 -1.55
CA ILE A 185 -3.00 -16.16 -0.76
C ILE A 185 -1.51 -15.96 -0.50
N MET A 186 -0.74 -15.62 -1.54
CA MET A 186 0.67 -15.29 -1.39
C MET A 186 0.88 -14.09 -0.45
N GLY A 187 0.08 -13.04 -0.59
CA GLY A 187 0.11 -11.89 0.31
C GLY A 187 -0.08 -12.30 1.77
N GLY A 188 -1.07 -13.15 2.04
CA GLY A 188 -1.35 -13.68 3.37
C GLY A 188 -0.26 -14.60 3.93
N VAL A 189 0.33 -15.47 3.10
CA VAL A 189 1.44 -16.33 3.53
C VAL A 189 2.68 -15.51 3.86
N VAL A 190 3.06 -14.58 2.98
CA VAL A 190 4.26 -13.75 3.17
C VAL A 190 4.08 -12.84 4.39
N SER A 191 2.92 -12.23 4.58
CA SER A 191 2.66 -11.39 5.76
C SER A 191 2.63 -12.19 7.06
N TYR A 192 2.08 -13.41 7.04
CA TYR A 192 2.10 -14.34 8.18
C TYR A 192 3.54 -14.65 8.60
N LEU A 193 4.44 -14.91 7.64
CA LEU A 193 5.84 -15.21 7.91
C LEU A 193 6.60 -13.98 8.45
N ILE A 194 6.46 -12.82 7.80
CA ILE A 194 7.12 -11.57 8.20
C ILE A 194 6.67 -11.16 9.61
N PHE A 195 5.36 -11.12 9.84
CA PHE A 195 4.82 -10.75 11.13
C PHE A 195 5.14 -11.80 12.21
N GLY A 196 5.11 -13.08 11.85
CA GLY A 196 5.49 -14.17 12.75
C GLY A 196 6.93 -14.06 13.23
N TYR A 197 7.86 -13.68 12.35
CA TYR A 197 9.23 -13.37 12.71
C TYR A 197 9.32 -12.17 13.67
N ILE A 198 8.67 -11.05 13.36
CA ILE A 198 8.67 -9.84 14.22
C ILE A 198 8.08 -10.17 15.60
N LYS A 199 6.96 -10.90 15.65
CA LYS A 199 6.28 -11.22 16.90
C LYS A 199 7.09 -12.18 17.76
N SER A 200 7.67 -13.24 17.17
CA SER A 200 8.42 -14.27 17.90
C SER A 200 9.82 -13.81 18.33
N LYS A 201 10.51 -12.99 17.53
CA LYS A 201 11.90 -12.58 17.79
C LYS A 201 12.04 -11.21 18.44
N ILE A 202 11.06 -10.31 18.24
CA ILE A 202 11.13 -8.92 18.73
C ILE A 202 10.11 -8.70 19.84
N ILE A 203 8.81 -8.81 19.52
CA ILE A 203 7.75 -8.39 20.44
C ILE A 203 7.71 -9.25 21.71
N ILE A 204 7.49 -10.56 21.57
CA ILE A 204 7.31 -11.46 22.73
C ILE A 204 8.53 -11.45 23.66
N PRO A 205 9.78 -11.62 23.16
CA PRO A 205 10.95 -11.60 24.03
C PRO A 205 11.14 -10.26 24.75
N SER A 206 10.94 -9.14 24.04
CA SER A 206 11.03 -7.81 24.65
C SER A 206 9.94 -7.57 25.70
N THR A 207 8.71 -8.05 25.51
CA THR A 207 7.63 -7.94 26.49
C THR A 207 7.92 -8.76 27.75
N ILE A 208 8.38 -10.01 27.60
CA ILE A 208 8.76 -10.87 28.72
C ILE A 208 9.88 -10.21 29.55
N LEU A 209 10.90 -9.68 28.86
CA LEU A 209 12.04 -9.03 29.51
C LEU A 209 11.61 -7.77 30.28
N GLN A 210 10.72 -6.97 29.69
CA GLN A 210 10.13 -5.82 30.36
C GLN A 210 9.29 -6.23 31.59
N GLY A 211 8.54 -7.33 31.49
CA GLY A 211 7.75 -7.89 32.60
C GLY A 211 8.64 -8.27 33.78
N LYS A 212 9.74 -8.98 33.52
CA LYS A 212 10.75 -9.33 34.53
C LYS A 212 11.39 -8.10 35.17
N LEU A 213 11.72 -7.07 34.37
CA LEU A 213 12.26 -5.83 34.92
C LEU A 213 11.24 -5.10 35.83
N LYS A 214 9.96 -5.10 35.44
CA LYS A 214 8.89 -4.51 36.26
C LYS A 214 8.67 -5.29 37.56
N SER A 215 8.72 -6.62 37.53
CA SER A 215 8.57 -7.43 38.75
C SER A 215 9.71 -7.18 39.73
N ILE A 216 10.97 -7.09 39.27
CA ILE A 216 12.12 -6.78 40.12
C ILE A 216 11.99 -5.36 40.72
N LYS A 217 11.58 -4.37 39.93
CA LYS A 217 11.35 -3.01 40.45
C LYS A 217 10.24 -2.97 41.50
N ARG A 218 9.19 -3.79 41.33
CA ARG A 218 8.10 -3.92 42.29
C ARG A 218 8.55 -4.61 43.57
N GLU A 219 9.31 -5.71 43.45
CA GLU A 219 9.91 -6.43 44.58
C GLU A 219 10.81 -5.51 45.40
N ARG A 220 11.69 -4.74 44.74
CA ARG A 220 12.54 -3.75 45.41
C ARG A 220 11.73 -2.68 46.14
N LYS A 221 10.64 -2.20 45.53
CA LYS A 221 9.75 -1.21 46.18
C LYS A 221 9.05 -1.83 47.40
N LEU A 222 8.49 -3.03 47.27
CA LEU A 222 7.82 -3.73 48.37
C LEU A 222 8.78 -3.99 49.53
N TYR A 223 9.99 -4.44 49.24
CA TYR A 223 11.04 -4.64 50.25
C TYR A 223 11.38 -3.34 50.99
N LYS A 224 11.49 -2.21 50.26
CA LYS A 224 11.72 -0.88 50.86
C LYS A 224 10.54 -0.45 51.73
N ASP A 225 9.31 -0.63 51.26
CA ASP A 225 8.11 -0.24 51.99
C ASP A 225 7.90 -1.09 53.25
N GLN A 226 8.16 -2.41 53.18
CA GLN A 226 8.15 -3.31 54.34
C GLN A 226 9.22 -2.90 55.36
N TYR A 227 10.45 -2.68 54.90
CA TYR A 227 11.53 -2.25 55.78
C TYR A 227 11.22 -0.95 56.52
N ILE A 228 10.65 0.05 55.83
CA ILE A 228 10.24 1.32 56.45
C ILE A 228 9.12 1.09 57.49
N LYS A 229 8.16 0.21 57.19
CA LYS A 229 7.08 -0.12 58.11
C LYS A 229 7.60 -0.83 59.36
N ASP A 230 8.49 -1.80 59.19
CA ASP A 230 9.12 -2.53 60.29
C ASP A 230 9.97 -1.59 61.14
N LEU A 231 10.68 -0.64 60.52
CA LEU A 231 11.42 0.40 61.21
C LEU A 231 10.49 1.32 62.02
N SER A 232 9.34 1.74 61.46
CA SER A 232 8.39 2.63 62.15
C SER A 232 7.72 2.01 63.38
N ASN A 233 7.73 0.67 63.49
CA ASN A 233 7.20 -0.06 64.65
C ASN A 233 8.22 -0.21 65.78
N LYS A 234 9.49 0.14 65.56
CA LYS A 234 10.56 0.09 66.58
C LYS A 234 10.61 1.36 67.42
N SER A 235 11.29 1.30 68.57
CA SER A 235 11.52 2.47 69.43
C SER A 235 12.33 3.57 68.73
N GLU A 236 12.15 4.84 69.09
CA GLU A 236 12.88 5.96 68.47
C GLU A 236 14.41 5.79 68.53
N ALA A 237 14.93 5.27 69.65
CA ALA A 237 16.36 5.00 69.82
C ALA A 237 16.89 3.93 68.83
N GLU A 238 16.09 2.91 68.54
CA GLU A 238 16.41 1.89 67.53
C GLU A 238 16.27 2.44 66.11
N GLN A 239 15.26 3.26 65.84
CA GLN A 239 15.08 3.92 64.54
C GLN A 239 16.29 4.78 64.18
N ILE A 240 16.74 5.62 65.11
CA ILE A 240 17.92 6.48 64.93
C ILE A 240 19.17 5.64 64.69
N ARG A 241 19.35 4.54 65.43
CA ARG A 241 20.49 3.63 65.28
C ARG A 241 20.54 3.02 63.88
N GLU A 242 19.42 2.48 63.40
CA GLU A 242 19.30 1.85 62.08
C GLU A 242 19.43 2.86 60.92
N LEU A 243 18.84 4.05 61.03
CA LEU A 243 18.98 5.10 60.02
C LEU A 243 20.43 5.62 59.92
N ARG A 244 21.11 5.76 61.07
CA ARG A 244 22.52 6.15 61.12
C ARG A 244 23.39 5.12 60.41
N ARG A 245 23.13 3.82 60.60
CA ARG A 245 23.81 2.72 59.87
C ARG A 245 23.63 2.80 58.36
N ILE A 246 22.44 3.15 57.89
CA ILE A 246 22.18 3.32 56.45
C ILE A 246 22.90 4.55 55.87
N ALA A 247 23.05 5.61 56.67
CA ALA A 247 23.66 6.87 56.27
C ALA A 247 25.20 6.85 56.25
N ILE A 248 25.85 5.91 56.95
CA ILE A 248 27.31 5.73 56.89
C ILE A 248 27.70 5.35 55.46
N THR A 249 28.46 6.24 54.81
CA THR A 249 28.81 6.15 53.39
C THR A 249 29.97 5.20 53.11
N ASP A 250 30.86 5.00 54.07
CA ASP A 250 32.12 4.28 53.89
C ASP A 250 31.90 2.76 53.82
N GLU A 251 32.40 2.14 52.73
CA GLU A 251 32.24 0.71 52.45
C GLU A 251 33.02 -0.19 53.43
N GLU A 252 33.93 0.38 54.23
CA GLU A 252 34.88 -0.36 55.08
C GLU A 252 34.37 -0.66 56.51
N GLU A 253 33.31 0.00 57.00
CA GLU A 253 32.85 -0.16 58.40
C GLU A 253 31.69 -1.15 58.61
N CYS A 254 31.17 -1.78 57.55
CA CYS A 254 29.87 -2.46 57.59
C CYS A 254 30.00 -3.99 57.40
N GLU A 255 30.42 -4.72 58.44
CA GLU A 255 30.50 -6.19 58.43
C GLU A 255 29.28 -6.87 59.08
N GLY A 256 28.81 -7.99 58.51
CA GLY A 256 27.77 -8.84 59.11
C GLY A 256 26.32 -8.44 58.81
N SER A 257 25.42 -8.68 59.78
CA SER A 257 23.97 -8.46 59.65
C SER A 257 23.56 -6.98 59.60
N GLU A 258 24.48 -6.05 59.87
CA GLU A 258 24.18 -4.61 59.98
C GLU A 258 23.98 -3.90 58.64
N CYS A 259 24.45 -4.49 57.54
CA CYS A 259 24.32 -3.93 56.18
C CYS A 259 23.35 -4.72 55.28
N GLU A 260 22.52 -5.60 55.84
CA GLU A 260 21.64 -6.51 55.09
C GLU A 260 20.71 -5.76 54.13
N PHE A 261 20.05 -4.69 54.59
CA PHE A 261 19.17 -3.88 53.75
C PHE A 261 19.91 -3.24 52.56
N ARG A 262 21.06 -2.61 52.81
CA ARG A 262 21.88 -1.94 51.78
C ARG A 262 22.38 -2.95 50.75
N ASN A 263 22.90 -4.09 51.20
CA ASN A 263 23.38 -5.17 50.33
C ASN A 263 22.25 -5.78 49.49
N LYS A 264 21.08 -6.01 50.10
CA LYS A 264 19.89 -6.47 49.36
C LYS A 264 19.49 -5.47 48.28
N ILE A 265 19.39 -4.18 48.61
CA ILE A 265 19.06 -3.11 47.63
C ILE A 265 20.14 -2.98 46.54
N LYS A 266 21.44 -3.07 46.89
CA LYS A 266 22.56 -3.04 45.93
C LYS A 266 22.45 -4.22 44.96
N SER A 267 22.27 -5.44 45.46
CA SER A 267 22.08 -6.64 44.63
C SER A 267 20.83 -6.55 43.73
N MET A 268 19.72 -5.98 44.22
CA MET A 268 18.52 -5.75 43.41
C MET A 268 18.76 -4.70 42.32
N LYS A 269 19.51 -3.62 42.61
CA LYS A 269 19.90 -2.61 41.61
C LYS A 269 20.85 -3.17 40.56
N GLU A 270 21.79 -4.03 40.94
CA GLU A 270 22.69 -4.72 40.00
C GLU A 270 21.91 -5.68 39.10
N ARG A 271 20.99 -6.46 39.68
CA ARG A 271 20.04 -7.27 38.91
C ARG A 271 19.26 -6.41 37.92
N GLU A 272 18.70 -5.26 38.33
CA GLU A 272 18.02 -4.34 37.41
C GLU A 272 18.90 -3.87 36.26
N LYS A 273 20.17 -3.53 36.52
CA LYS A 273 21.13 -3.08 35.49
C LYS A 273 21.51 -4.19 34.51
N SER A 274 21.49 -5.45 34.94
CA SER A 274 21.82 -6.59 34.07
C SER A 274 20.79 -6.83 32.96
N PHE A 275 19.55 -6.36 33.14
CA PHE A 275 18.48 -6.53 32.16
C PHE A 275 18.52 -5.45 31.08
N ASP A 276 19.10 -5.79 29.93
CA ASP A 276 19.02 -4.97 28.72
C ASP A 276 17.70 -5.20 27.96
N THR A 277 16.69 -4.39 28.25
CA THR A 277 15.37 -4.46 27.61
C THR A 277 15.39 -4.27 26.09
N THR A 278 16.47 -3.75 25.54
CA THR A 278 16.62 -3.46 24.10
C THR A 278 17.42 -4.51 23.34
N PHE A 279 17.93 -5.56 24.00
CA PHE A 279 18.79 -6.56 23.39
C PHE A 279 18.20 -7.15 22.09
N PHE A 280 16.98 -7.70 22.17
CA PHE A 280 16.29 -8.29 21.01
C PHE A 280 15.95 -7.26 19.93
N MET A 281 15.62 -6.03 20.34
CA MET A 281 15.38 -4.94 19.42
C MET A 281 16.64 -4.61 18.61
N ARG A 282 17.79 -4.51 19.28
CA ARG A 282 19.08 -4.18 18.64
C ARG A 282 19.55 -5.27 17.68
N ALA A 283 19.27 -6.53 17.99
CA ALA A 283 19.63 -7.65 17.14
C ALA A 283 18.76 -7.72 15.86
N HIS A 284 17.44 -7.53 15.99
CA HIS A 284 16.52 -7.89 14.91
C HIS A 284 15.88 -6.70 14.18
N ILE A 285 15.59 -5.57 14.84
CA ILE A 285 14.96 -4.42 14.16
C ILE A 285 15.84 -3.89 13.01
N PRO A 286 17.17 -3.75 13.18
CA PRO A 286 18.01 -3.24 12.11
C PRO A 286 18.09 -4.15 10.90
N MET A 287 18.14 -5.46 11.13
CA MET A 287 18.10 -6.46 10.06
C MET A 287 16.79 -6.33 9.25
N VAL A 288 15.65 -6.24 9.93
CA VAL A 288 14.34 -6.07 9.28
C VAL A 288 14.30 -4.77 8.47
N ALA A 289 14.82 -3.67 9.00
CA ALA A 289 14.89 -2.39 8.31
C ALA A 289 15.74 -2.45 7.04
N GLY A 290 16.93 -3.06 7.12
CA GLY A 290 17.82 -3.21 5.98
C GLY A 290 17.21 -4.05 4.87
N VAL A 291 16.62 -5.21 5.21
CA VAL A 291 15.94 -6.08 4.23
C VAL A 291 14.75 -5.38 3.58
N ALA A 292 13.91 -4.71 4.38
CA ALA A 292 12.76 -3.97 3.85
C ALA A 292 13.17 -2.84 2.90
N ALA A 293 14.21 -2.08 3.28
CA ALA A 293 14.74 -1.00 2.44
C ALA A 293 15.33 -1.53 1.12
N MET A 294 15.98 -2.70 1.12
CA MET A 294 16.47 -3.34 -0.10
C MET A 294 15.33 -3.75 -1.03
N ILE A 295 14.26 -4.35 -0.49
CA ILE A 295 13.10 -4.79 -1.29
C ILE A 295 12.41 -3.57 -1.92
N ILE A 296 12.20 -2.52 -1.13
CA ILE A 296 11.56 -1.27 -1.56
C ILE A 296 12.39 -0.57 -2.63
N SER A 297 13.67 -0.34 -2.38
CA SER A 297 14.56 0.31 -3.35
C SER A 297 14.70 -0.52 -4.63
N GLY A 298 14.73 -1.85 -4.52
CA GLY A 298 14.71 -2.75 -5.68
C GLY A 298 13.48 -2.56 -6.55
N SER A 299 12.29 -2.47 -5.94
CA SER A 299 11.06 -2.23 -6.70
C SER A 299 11.07 -0.91 -7.47
N MET A 300 11.62 0.15 -6.88
CA MET A 300 11.72 1.47 -7.50
C MET A 300 12.80 1.53 -8.59
N LEU A 301 13.98 0.94 -8.36
CA LEU A 301 15.12 1.02 -9.28
C LEU A 301 14.95 0.15 -10.52
N PHE A 302 14.44 -1.08 -10.39
CA PHE A 302 14.26 -1.97 -11.54
C PHE A 302 13.10 -1.56 -12.45
N LYS A 303 12.10 -0.86 -11.91
CA LYS A 303 10.88 -0.51 -12.63
C LYS A 303 10.78 0.98 -12.92
N GLY A 304 10.84 1.81 -11.88
CA GLY A 304 10.45 3.22 -11.95
C GLY A 304 11.48 4.16 -12.59
N LEU A 305 12.73 3.72 -12.77
CA LEU A 305 13.81 4.59 -13.25
C LEU A 305 14.34 4.22 -14.65
N LYS A 306 13.81 3.16 -15.28
CA LYS A 306 14.25 2.73 -16.63
C LYS A 306 14.08 3.83 -17.70
N HIS A 307 13.04 4.67 -17.59
CA HIS A 307 12.77 5.76 -18.54
C HIS A 307 13.59 7.03 -18.30
N LEU A 308 14.31 7.14 -17.17
CA LEU A 308 15.10 8.34 -16.88
C LEU A 308 16.48 8.33 -17.56
N ASN A 309 16.71 7.44 -18.53
CA ASN A 309 17.98 7.27 -19.26
C ASN A 309 19.20 7.11 -18.32
N PHE A 310 18.98 6.64 -17.09
CA PHE A 310 20.07 6.21 -16.23
C PHE A 310 20.58 4.88 -16.78
N ASN A 311 21.68 4.91 -17.54
CA ASN A 311 22.41 3.72 -18.02
C ASN A 311 23.11 3.01 -16.84
N LEU A 312 22.36 2.60 -15.83
CA LEU A 312 22.87 1.84 -14.70
C LEU A 312 22.97 0.37 -15.10
N SER A 313 24.15 -0.20 -14.94
CA SER A 313 24.32 -1.65 -15.11
C SER A 313 23.58 -2.40 -14.01
N SER A 314 23.16 -3.65 -14.27
CA SER A 314 22.51 -4.49 -13.26
C SER A 314 23.33 -4.61 -11.96
N ILE A 315 24.65 -4.60 -12.09
CA ILE A 315 25.60 -4.62 -10.96
C ILE A 315 25.53 -3.30 -10.18
N GLN A 316 25.54 -2.15 -10.85
CA GLN A 316 25.40 -0.84 -10.18
C GLN A 316 24.07 -0.73 -9.44
N THR A 317 22.97 -1.19 -10.04
CA THR A 317 21.65 -1.22 -9.39
C THR A 317 21.67 -2.06 -8.12
N LEU A 318 22.25 -3.26 -8.16
CA LEU A 318 22.38 -4.12 -6.98
C LEU A 318 23.26 -3.48 -5.90
N TRP A 319 24.35 -2.80 -6.27
CA TRP A 319 25.19 -2.06 -5.32
C TRP A 319 24.43 -0.93 -4.62
N ILE A 320 23.66 -0.13 -5.36
CA ILE A 320 22.85 0.96 -4.78
C ILE A 320 21.84 0.38 -3.77
N ILE A 321 21.14 -0.70 -4.14
CA ILE A 321 20.20 -1.39 -3.25
C ILE A 321 20.90 -1.84 -1.97
N PHE A 322 22.08 -2.45 -2.09
CA PHE A 322 22.86 -2.93 -0.95
C PHE A 322 23.29 -1.79 -0.02
N VAL A 323 23.77 -0.67 -0.58
CA VAL A 323 24.15 0.53 0.19
C VAL A 323 22.95 1.11 0.93
N ILE A 324 21.78 1.21 0.28
CA ILE A 324 20.54 1.65 0.92
C ILE A 324 20.15 0.71 2.07
N GLY A 325 20.29 -0.59 1.88
CA GLY A 325 20.05 -1.60 2.92
C GLY A 325 20.95 -1.43 4.14
N ILE A 326 22.26 -1.25 3.93
CA ILE A 326 23.22 -0.99 5.02
C ILE A 326 22.90 0.33 5.71
N ALA A 327 22.61 1.39 4.97
CA ALA A 327 22.28 2.69 5.55
C ALA A 327 21.02 2.59 6.44
N ALA A 328 19.98 1.89 5.98
CA ALA A 328 18.78 1.65 6.77
C ALA A 328 19.06 0.79 8.03
N TYR A 329 19.92 -0.22 7.92
CA TYR A 329 20.39 -1.01 9.06
C TYR A 329 21.11 -0.13 10.09
N LEU A 330 22.08 0.67 9.69
CA LEU A 330 22.85 1.52 10.60
C LEU A 330 21.98 2.59 11.25
N ALA A 331 21.10 3.24 10.47
CA ALA A 331 20.18 4.25 10.98
C ALA A 331 19.22 3.66 12.03
N SER A 332 18.61 2.52 11.74
CA SER A 332 17.71 1.86 12.69
C SER A 332 18.44 1.32 13.92
N PHE A 333 19.67 0.84 13.79
CA PHE A 333 20.52 0.46 14.92
C PHE A 333 20.81 1.65 15.84
N ALA A 334 21.13 2.81 15.27
CA ALA A 334 21.32 4.05 16.02
C ALA A 334 20.03 4.47 16.75
N ILE A 335 18.88 4.44 16.07
CA ILE A 335 17.58 4.78 16.66
C ILE A 335 17.24 3.87 17.84
N VAL A 336 17.42 2.54 17.71
CA VAL A 336 17.16 1.61 18.83
C VAL A 336 18.03 1.95 20.05
N ASN A 337 19.29 2.33 19.84
CA ASN A 337 20.19 2.73 20.92
C ASN A 337 19.77 4.03 21.62
N LEU A 338 19.18 4.98 20.88
CA LEU A 338 18.65 6.22 21.46
C LEU A 338 17.40 5.98 22.33
N MET A 339 16.65 4.91 22.08
CA MET A 339 15.38 4.61 22.76
C MET A 339 15.50 3.68 23.97
N LYS A 340 16.70 3.49 24.53
CA LYS A 340 16.95 2.62 25.69
C LYS A 340 16.15 2.94 26.95
N LYS A 341 15.76 4.22 27.12
CA LYS A 341 15.03 4.69 28.30
C LYS A 341 13.51 4.46 28.22
N ASP A 342 13.00 4.25 27.00
CA ASP A 342 11.58 4.05 26.76
C ASP A 342 11.16 2.61 27.05
N SER A 343 9.86 2.40 27.31
CA SER A 343 9.32 1.04 27.38
C SER A 343 9.45 0.34 26.02
N PRO A 344 9.95 -0.91 25.95
CA PRO A 344 10.13 -1.63 24.69
C PRO A 344 8.93 -1.60 23.76
N GLN A 345 7.71 -1.78 24.28
CA GLN A 345 6.49 -1.74 23.46
C GLN A 345 6.28 -0.38 22.76
N LYS A 346 6.52 0.73 23.48
CA LYS A 346 6.40 2.08 22.89
C LYS A 346 7.49 2.31 21.85
N SER A 347 8.72 1.89 22.13
CA SER A 347 9.85 2.01 21.20
C SER A 347 9.61 1.21 19.93
N ILE A 348 9.16 -0.05 20.05
CA ILE A 348 8.78 -0.90 18.92
C ILE A 348 7.70 -0.22 18.07
N ASN A 349 6.59 0.19 18.68
CA ASN A 349 5.50 0.84 17.95
C ASN A 349 5.96 2.12 17.24
N ARG A 350 6.82 2.92 17.86
CA ARG A 350 7.32 4.17 17.27
C ARG A 350 8.29 3.92 16.12
N ILE A 351 9.21 2.95 16.25
CA ILE A 351 10.14 2.60 15.18
C ILE A 351 9.39 1.98 13.99
N PHE A 352 8.54 0.99 14.26
CA PHE A 352 7.74 0.37 13.20
C PHE A 352 6.73 1.34 12.59
N GLY A 353 6.27 2.36 13.33
CA GLY A 353 5.46 3.42 12.74
C GLY A 353 6.20 4.23 11.68
N TRP A 354 7.49 4.55 11.91
CA TRP A 354 8.31 5.15 10.87
C TRP A 354 8.52 4.21 9.69
N PHE A 355 8.84 2.93 9.95
CA PHE A 355 9.00 1.95 8.88
C PHE A 355 7.73 1.81 8.04
N GLN A 356 6.57 1.77 8.70
CA GLN A 356 5.27 1.71 8.04
C GLN A 356 5.05 2.92 7.13
N ILE A 357 5.39 4.14 7.57
CA ILE A 357 5.24 5.32 6.71
C ILE A 357 6.10 5.19 5.44
N PHE A 358 7.33 4.68 5.54
CA PHE A 358 8.19 4.45 4.38
C PHE A 358 7.66 3.32 3.48
N THR A 359 7.17 2.23 4.05
CA THR A 359 6.61 1.11 3.27
C THR A 359 5.31 1.49 2.59
N ALA A 360 4.41 2.19 3.27
CA ALA A 360 3.18 2.77 2.71
C ALA A 360 3.48 3.73 1.55
N SER A 361 4.50 4.59 1.70
CA SER A 361 4.91 5.55 0.66
C SER A 361 5.48 4.84 -0.58
N SER A 362 6.32 3.82 -0.39
CA SER A 362 6.84 3.01 -1.50
C SER A 362 5.76 2.20 -2.19
N PHE A 363 4.83 1.64 -1.40
CA PHE A 363 3.67 0.93 -1.92
C PHE A 363 2.80 1.89 -2.74
N ALA A 364 2.51 3.08 -2.25
CA ALA A 364 1.77 4.13 -2.97
C ALA A 364 2.44 4.52 -4.29
N PHE A 365 3.77 4.67 -4.31
CA PHE A 365 4.50 4.91 -5.56
C PHE A 365 4.32 3.77 -6.57
N SER A 366 4.53 2.53 -6.13
CA SER A 366 4.40 1.36 -7.00
C SER A 366 2.96 1.15 -7.47
N HIS A 367 2.00 1.47 -6.60
CA HIS A 367 0.58 1.41 -6.87
C HIS A 367 0.15 2.46 -7.88
N GLY A 368 0.53 3.73 -7.69
CA GLY A 368 0.23 4.81 -8.62
C GLY A 368 0.77 4.53 -10.03
N ALA A 369 1.95 3.90 -10.12
CA ALA A 369 2.51 3.45 -11.39
C ALA A 369 1.69 2.32 -12.04
N ASN A 370 1.20 1.37 -11.26
CA ASN A 370 0.45 0.23 -11.79
C ASN A 370 -0.98 0.59 -12.18
N ASP A 371 -1.65 1.38 -11.35
CA ASP A 371 -3.09 1.54 -11.46
C ASP A 371 -3.47 2.67 -12.42
N ILE A 372 -2.58 3.65 -12.61
CA ILE A 372 -2.78 4.65 -13.66
C ILE A 372 -2.84 4.00 -15.06
N ALA A 373 -2.17 2.87 -15.26
CA ALA A 373 -2.21 2.10 -16.50
C ALA A 373 -3.62 1.58 -16.82
N ASN A 374 -4.45 1.33 -15.80
CA ASN A 374 -5.83 0.88 -15.99
C ASN A 374 -6.72 1.98 -16.63
N ALA A 375 -6.35 3.26 -16.48
CA ALA A 375 -7.03 4.37 -17.14
C ALA A 375 -6.30 4.83 -18.41
N VAL A 376 -4.97 5.03 -18.31
CA VAL A 376 -4.17 5.56 -19.41
C VAL A 376 -3.96 4.54 -20.51
N GLY A 377 -3.95 3.23 -20.23
CA GLY A 377 -3.77 2.18 -21.25
C GLY A 377 -4.86 2.22 -22.32
N PRO A 378 -6.13 2.04 -21.94
CA PRO A 378 -7.24 2.18 -22.86
C PRO A 378 -7.28 3.57 -23.53
N PHE A 379 -6.99 4.63 -22.77
CA PHE A 379 -6.97 5.99 -23.31
C PHE A 379 -5.88 6.24 -24.35
N ALA A 380 -4.67 5.72 -24.14
CA ALA A 380 -3.56 5.80 -25.08
C ALA A 380 -3.85 5.01 -26.36
N ALA A 381 -4.52 3.86 -26.23
CA ALA A 381 -4.99 3.08 -27.37
C ALA A 381 -6.02 3.87 -28.20
N ILE A 382 -6.94 4.59 -27.54
CA ILE A 382 -7.87 5.50 -28.21
C ILE A 382 -7.11 6.62 -28.93
N LEU A 383 -6.20 7.31 -28.23
CA LEU A 383 -5.45 8.44 -28.81
C LEU A 383 -4.67 8.07 -30.07
N ASP A 384 -4.07 6.89 -30.08
CA ASP A 384 -3.30 6.41 -31.22
C ASP A 384 -4.19 6.15 -32.44
N VAL A 385 -5.35 5.52 -32.23
CA VAL A 385 -6.34 5.34 -33.32
C VAL A 385 -6.86 6.68 -33.82
N LEU A 386 -7.25 7.60 -32.92
CA LEU A 386 -7.78 8.91 -33.33
C LEU A 386 -6.75 9.76 -34.08
N LYS A 387 -5.45 9.53 -33.85
CA LYS A 387 -4.37 10.28 -34.50
C LYS A 387 -3.91 9.63 -35.81
N ASN A 388 -3.68 8.33 -35.79
CA ASN A 388 -2.98 7.59 -36.85
C ASN A 388 -3.91 6.69 -37.67
N ASN A 389 -5.19 6.54 -37.29
CA ASN A 389 -6.13 5.55 -37.85
C ASN A 389 -5.61 4.11 -37.80
N SER A 390 -4.63 3.82 -36.95
CA SER A 390 -4.06 2.49 -36.74
C SER A 390 -3.78 2.25 -35.26
N ILE A 391 -3.65 0.97 -34.90
CA ILE A 391 -3.27 0.55 -33.56
C ILE A 391 -1.79 0.20 -33.61
N ASN A 392 -0.94 1.13 -33.18
CA ASN A 392 0.49 0.95 -33.06
C ASN A 392 0.82 0.53 -31.63
N GLU A 393 1.42 -0.63 -31.44
CA GLU A 393 1.72 -1.15 -30.10
C GLU A 393 2.77 -0.30 -29.34
N SER A 394 3.57 0.49 -30.06
CA SER A 394 4.75 1.19 -29.53
C SER A 394 4.62 2.72 -29.47
N SER A 395 3.44 3.31 -29.70
CA SER A 395 3.34 4.78 -29.70
C SER A 395 3.51 5.33 -28.27
N PRO A 396 4.45 6.27 -28.04
CA PRO A 396 4.70 6.82 -26.72
C PRO A 396 3.49 7.60 -26.21
N ILE A 397 3.22 7.44 -24.91
CA ILE A 397 2.12 8.12 -24.24
C ILE A 397 2.51 9.59 -24.02
N PRO A 398 1.68 10.56 -24.44
CA PRO A 398 1.97 11.97 -24.21
C PRO A 398 2.08 12.30 -22.72
N GLY A 399 3.17 12.96 -22.33
CA GLY A 399 3.42 13.33 -20.92
C GLY A 399 2.31 14.21 -20.31
N VAL A 400 1.62 15.01 -21.14
CA VAL A 400 0.47 15.82 -20.72
C VAL A 400 -0.69 14.94 -20.26
N ALA A 401 -0.98 13.83 -20.98
CA ALA A 401 -2.02 12.89 -20.59
C ALA A 401 -1.67 12.18 -19.28
N MET A 402 -0.43 11.73 -19.12
CA MET A 402 0.06 11.11 -17.88
C MET A 402 -0.06 12.05 -16.68
N ALA A 403 0.36 13.31 -16.85
CA ALA A 403 0.27 14.31 -15.80
C ALA A 403 -1.18 14.61 -15.40
N THR A 404 -2.08 14.86 -16.37
CA THR A 404 -3.48 15.19 -16.08
C THR A 404 -4.23 14.01 -15.46
N PHE A 405 -4.01 12.78 -15.94
CA PHE A 405 -4.62 11.59 -15.35
C PHE A 405 -4.08 11.32 -13.94
N GLY A 406 -2.78 11.52 -13.71
CA GLY A 406 -2.18 11.45 -12.37
C GLY A 406 -2.79 12.49 -11.42
N ILE A 407 -3.03 13.72 -11.88
CA ILE A 407 -3.70 14.75 -11.09
C ILE A 407 -5.16 14.36 -10.81
N ALA A 408 -5.88 13.82 -11.79
CA ALA A 408 -7.24 13.32 -11.60
C ALA A 408 -7.30 12.24 -10.52
N LEU A 409 -6.35 11.30 -10.53
CA LEU A 409 -6.18 10.26 -9.51
C LEU A 409 -5.99 10.87 -8.11
N VAL A 410 -5.06 11.81 -7.94
CA VAL A 410 -4.84 12.49 -6.65
C VAL A 410 -6.08 13.23 -6.16
N VAL A 411 -6.81 13.90 -7.07
CA VAL A 411 -8.02 14.64 -6.71
C VAL A 411 -9.10 13.66 -6.27
N GLY A 412 -9.25 12.52 -6.96
CA GLY A 412 -10.13 11.43 -6.57
C GLY A 412 -9.84 10.89 -5.19
N LEU A 413 -8.57 10.63 -4.90
CA LEU A 413 -8.05 10.29 -3.58
C LEU A 413 -8.52 11.29 -2.51
N TRP A 414 -8.44 12.58 -2.81
CA TRP A 414 -8.74 13.63 -1.84
C TRP A 414 -10.23 13.70 -1.49
N PHE A 415 -11.10 13.48 -2.46
CA PHE A 415 -12.55 13.63 -2.30
C PHE A 415 -13.27 12.33 -1.90
N LEU A 416 -12.80 11.16 -2.36
CA LEU A 416 -13.46 9.86 -2.15
C LEU A 416 -12.63 8.85 -1.33
N GLY A 417 -11.35 9.13 -1.09
CA GLY A 417 -10.45 8.18 -0.43
C GLY A 417 -10.78 7.86 1.03
N LYS A 418 -11.37 8.83 1.75
CA LYS A 418 -11.62 8.72 3.19
C LYS A 418 -12.58 7.56 3.53
N GLU A 419 -13.56 7.29 2.67
CA GLU A 419 -14.57 6.24 2.88
C GLU A 419 -13.91 4.85 2.90
N VAL A 420 -13.04 4.56 1.93
CA VAL A 420 -12.39 3.25 1.82
C VAL A 420 -11.25 3.09 2.83
N ILE A 421 -10.46 4.16 3.08
CA ILE A 421 -9.41 4.17 4.11
C ILE A 421 -9.98 3.75 5.47
N THR A 422 -11.15 4.28 5.83
CA THR A 422 -11.80 3.96 7.11
C THR A 422 -12.19 2.48 7.18
N THR A 423 -12.71 1.90 6.11
CA THR A 423 -13.11 0.48 6.07
C THR A 423 -11.89 -0.45 6.17
N VAL A 424 -10.85 -0.22 5.38
CA VAL A 424 -9.63 -1.07 5.39
C VAL A 424 -8.87 -0.92 6.71
N GLY A 425 -8.75 0.30 7.23
CA GLY A 425 -7.92 0.60 8.39
C GLY A 425 -8.49 0.15 9.74
N SER A 426 -9.82 0.00 9.87
CA SER A 426 -10.44 -0.22 11.19
C SER A 426 -11.30 -1.47 11.31
N LYS A 427 -11.73 -2.08 10.22
CA LYS A 427 -12.77 -3.12 10.28
C LYS A 427 -12.32 -4.54 9.93
N LEU A 428 -11.15 -4.72 9.29
CA LEU A 428 -10.65 -6.04 8.82
C LEU A 428 -9.93 -6.86 9.91
N ALA A 429 -9.05 -6.21 10.65
CA ALA A 429 -8.29 -6.75 11.77
C ALA A 429 -7.80 -5.60 12.64
N GLU A 430 -7.37 -5.88 13.87
CA GLU A 430 -6.67 -4.87 14.67
C GLU A 430 -5.31 -4.56 14.04
N ILE A 431 -5.11 -3.31 13.63
CA ILE A 431 -3.88 -2.87 12.97
C ILE A 431 -3.00 -2.11 13.96
N LEU A 432 -1.82 -2.66 14.22
CA LEU A 432 -0.69 -2.00 14.88
C LEU A 432 0.38 -1.61 13.84
N PRO A 433 1.34 -0.74 14.18
CA PRO A 433 2.40 -0.36 13.24
C PRO A 433 3.22 -1.55 12.74
N THR A 434 3.48 -2.54 13.60
CA THR A 434 4.21 -3.77 13.25
C THR A 434 3.45 -4.65 12.27
N THR A 435 2.13 -4.76 12.43
CA THR A 435 1.27 -5.52 11.51
C THR A 435 1.10 -4.79 10.19
N GLY A 436 0.89 -3.47 10.20
CA GLY A 436 0.75 -2.68 8.98
C GLY A 436 2.01 -2.71 8.12
N PHE A 437 3.17 -2.49 8.73
CA PHE A 437 4.48 -2.66 8.09
C PHE A 437 4.63 -4.05 7.45
N SER A 438 4.23 -5.11 8.15
CA SER A 438 4.34 -6.48 7.64
C SER A 438 3.42 -6.73 6.45
N ALA A 439 2.20 -6.19 6.47
CA ALA A 439 1.24 -6.32 5.38
C ALA A 439 1.69 -5.56 4.14
N GLU A 440 2.15 -4.32 4.29
CA GLU A 440 2.63 -3.47 3.20
C GLU A 440 3.90 -4.06 2.57
N LEU A 441 4.88 -4.51 3.38
CA LEU A 441 6.09 -5.15 2.87
C LEU A 441 5.77 -6.45 2.14
N ALA A 442 4.89 -7.29 2.68
CA ALA A 442 4.44 -8.52 2.01
C ALA A 442 3.78 -8.22 0.67
N ALA A 443 2.90 -7.22 0.63
CA ALA A 443 2.21 -6.84 -0.58
C ALA A 443 3.18 -6.30 -1.64
N SER A 444 4.14 -5.46 -1.25
CA SER A 444 5.20 -4.99 -2.13
C SER A 444 6.05 -6.13 -2.72
N ILE A 445 6.38 -7.17 -1.94
CA ILE A 445 7.12 -8.34 -2.43
C ILE A 445 6.31 -9.09 -3.50
N VAL A 446 5.02 -9.37 -3.21
CA VAL A 446 4.15 -10.11 -4.14
C VAL A 446 3.92 -9.31 -5.42
N ILE A 447 3.67 -8.00 -5.31
CA ILE A 447 3.51 -7.10 -6.46
C ILE A 447 4.79 -7.02 -7.30
N LEU A 448 5.96 -6.97 -6.67
CA LEU A 448 7.23 -6.96 -7.37
C LEU A 448 7.45 -8.26 -8.16
N ILE A 449 7.17 -9.41 -7.55
CA ILE A 449 7.28 -10.72 -8.22
C ILE A 449 6.31 -10.80 -9.41
N ALA A 450 5.04 -10.48 -9.19
CA ALA A 450 4.02 -10.52 -10.25
C ALA A 450 4.33 -9.57 -11.40
N THR A 451 4.80 -8.35 -11.08
CA THR A 451 5.27 -7.38 -12.08
C THR A 451 6.42 -7.95 -12.91
N LYS A 452 7.41 -8.58 -12.28
CA LYS A 452 8.56 -9.17 -13.00
C LYS A 452 8.12 -10.30 -13.93
N MET A 453 7.04 -11.00 -13.57
CA MET A 453 6.42 -12.03 -14.41
C MET A 453 5.48 -11.46 -15.49
N GLY A 454 5.30 -10.13 -15.56
CA GLY A 454 4.39 -9.49 -16.50
C GLY A 454 2.90 -9.72 -16.22
N LEU A 455 2.56 -10.21 -15.02
CA LEU A 455 1.18 -10.56 -14.67
C LEU A 455 0.44 -9.34 -14.10
N PRO A 456 -0.69 -8.91 -14.67
CA PRO A 456 -1.52 -7.89 -14.05
C PRO A 456 -2.24 -8.53 -12.85
N ILE A 457 -1.95 -8.01 -11.66
CA ILE A 457 -2.53 -8.47 -10.40
C ILE A 457 -3.23 -7.31 -9.69
N SER A 458 -4.21 -7.65 -8.85
CA SER A 458 -4.88 -6.65 -8.00
C SER A 458 -4.06 -6.40 -6.72
N SER A 459 -3.53 -5.19 -6.59
CA SER A 459 -2.91 -4.66 -5.36
C SER A 459 -3.85 -4.77 -4.16
N THR A 460 -5.14 -4.42 -4.35
CA THR A 460 -6.22 -4.51 -3.35
C THR A 460 -6.34 -5.93 -2.78
N HIS A 461 -6.35 -6.95 -3.66
CA HIS A 461 -6.46 -8.35 -3.23
C HIS A 461 -5.23 -8.79 -2.44
N VAL A 462 -4.02 -8.48 -2.93
CA VAL A 462 -2.77 -8.84 -2.25
C VAL A 462 -2.74 -8.28 -0.84
N LEU A 463 -3.07 -6.99 -0.67
CA LEU A 463 -3.02 -6.36 0.65
C LEU A 463 -4.09 -6.91 1.58
N ILE A 464 -5.33 -7.10 1.11
CA ILE A 464 -6.39 -7.69 1.95
C ILE A 464 -5.99 -9.09 2.37
N GLY A 465 -5.43 -9.89 1.45
CA GLY A 465 -4.81 -11.17 1.76
C GLY A 465 -3.72 -11.06 2.83
N ALA A 466 -2.83 -10.07 2.71
CA ALA A 466 -1.77 -9.81 3.68
C ALA A 466 -2.31 -9.43 5.07
N VAL A 467 -3.33 -8.58 5.16
CA VAL A 467 -3.99 -8.21 6.43
C VAL A 467 -4.67 -9.44 7.06
N LEU A 468 -5.31 -10.28 6.25
CA LEU A 468 -5.93 -11.52 6.72
C LEU A 468 -4.91 -12.53 7.22
N GLY A 469 -3.77 -12.69 6.54
CA GLY A 469 -2.68 -13.56 7.00
C GLY A 469 -2.20 -13.19 8.40
N ILE A 470 -2.09 -11.90 8.69
CA ILE A 470 -1.80 -11.38 10.03
C ILE A 470 -2.95 -11.67 10.99
N GLY A 471 -4.20 -11.46 10.56
CA GLY A 471 -5.39 -11.76 11.34
C GLY A 471 -5.46 -13.23 11.76
N VAL A 472 -5.08 -14.14 10.86
CA VAL A 472 -4.96 -15.58 11.13
C VAL A 472 -3.86 -15.85 12.15
N TYR A 473 -2.68 -15.24 11.99
CA TYR A 473 -1.58 -15.37 12.96
C TYR A 473 -2.00 -14.91 14.38
N ASN A 474 -2.73 -13.79 14.47
CA ASN A 474 -3.19 -13.23 15.73
C ASN A 474 -4.51 -13.83 16.25
N ARG A 475 -5.15 -14.72 15.49
CA ARG A 475 -6.49 -15.28 15.79
C ARG A 475 -7.57 -14.20 15.96
N ASN A 476 -7.46 -13.09 15.23
CA ASN A 476 -8.38 -11.94 15.29
C ASN A 476 -8.89 -11.52 13.89
N ALA A 477 -8.82 -12.40 12.89
CA ALA A 477 -9.37 -12.15 11.56
C ALA A 477 -10.90 -11.99 11.61
N ASN A 478 -11.41 -10.89 11.05
CA ASN A 478 -12.85 -10.64 10.95
C ASN A 478 -13.45 -11.30 9.69
N TRP A 479 -13.81 -12.57 9.79
CA TRP A 479 -14.45 -13.33 8.71
C TRP A 479 -15.80 -12.77 8.27
N GLY A 480 -16.52 -12.08 9.17
CA GLY A 480 -17.81 -11.47 8.85
C GLY A 480 -17.70 -10.39 7.78
N MET A 481 -16.63 -9.59 7.83
CA MET A 481 -16.41 -8.53 6.83
C MET A 481 -15.76 -9.02 5.54
N LEU A 482 -15.20 -10.24 5.53
CA LEU A 482 -14.70 -10.86 4.31
C LEU A 482 -15.82 -11.15 3.30
N LYS A 483 -17.02 -11.52 3.80
CA LYS A 483 -18.18 -11.86 2.95
C LYS A 483 -18.57 -10.73 1.98
N PRO A 484 -18.86 -9.49 2.43
CA PRO A 484 -19.24 -8.41 1.52
C PRO A 484 -18.09 -8.00 0.58
N ILE A 485 -16.84 -8.11 1.01
CA ILE A 485 -15.67 -7.79 0.18
C ILE A 485 -15.49 -8.84 -0.93
N GLY A 486 -15.47 -10.12 -0.58
CA GLY A 486 -15.38 -11.20 -1.56
C GLY A 486 -16.56 -11.21 -2.53
N LEU A 487 -17.77 -10.91 -2.05
CA LEU A 487 -18.94 -10.74 -2.91
C LEU A 487 -18.76 -9.56 -3.88
N ALA A 488 -18.24 -8.43 -3.41
CA ALA A 488 -17.94 -7.29 -4.28
C ALA A 488 -16.91 -7.65 -5.37
N TRP A 489 -15.91 -8.46 -5.04
CA TRP A 489 -14.91 -8.93 -6.01
C TRP A 489 -15.53 -9.80 -7.11
N ILE A 490 -16.42 -10.72 -6.74
CA ILE A 490 -17.14 -11.57 -7.71
C ILE A 490 -18.08 -10.74 -8.58
N ILE A 491 -18.83 -9.81 -7.97
CA ILE A 491 -19.81 -8.96 -8.68
C ILE A 491 -19.13 -7.94 -9.61
N THR A 492 -17.90 -7.53 -9.32
CA THR A 492 -17.17 -6.52 -10.11
C THR A 492 -17.08 -6.89 -11.59
N LEU A 493 -16.72 -8.14 -11.90
CA LEU A 493 -16.54 -8.57 -13.30
C LEU A 493 -17.86 -8.55 -14.10
N PRO A 494 -18.95 -9.21 -13.67
CA PRO A 494 -20.23 -9.14 -14.37
C PRO A 494 -20.77 -7.72 -14.52
N VAL A 495 -20.68 -6.89 -13.49
CA VAL A 495 -21.22 -5.52 -13.54
C VAL A 495 -20.44 -4.66 -14.54
N SER A 496 -19.12 -4.73 -14.53
CA SER A 496 -18.30 -4.02 -15.52
C SER A 496 -18.48 -4.57 -16.94
N MET A 497 -18.66 -5.88 -17.09
CA MET A 497 -18.89 -6.51 -18.39
C MET A 497 -20.24 -6.12 -19.01
N VAL A 498 -21.32 -6.17 -18.22
CA VAL A 498 -22.66 -5.79 -18.68
C VAL A 498 -22.72 -4.28 -18.92
N GLY A 499 -22.14 -3.48 -18.03
CA GLY A 499 -22.12 -2.03 -18.19
C GLY A 499 -21.36 -1.57 -19.44
N SER A 500 -20.23 -2.22 -19.76
CA SER A 500 -19.48 -1.89 -20.96
C SER A 500 -20.15 -2.40 -22.24
N ALA A 501 -20.81 -3.56 -22.19
CA ALA A 501 -21.61 -4.07 -23.31
C ALA A 501 -22.76 -3.11 -23.67
N VAL A 502 -23.51 -2.64 -22.68
CA VAL A 502 -24.57 -1.64 -22.87
C VAL A 502 -23.97 -0.32 -23.37
N GLY A 503 -22.88 0.14 -22.75
CA GLY A 503 -22.16 1.35 -23.18
C GLY A 503 -21.72 1.28 -24.64
N TYR A 504 -21.21 0.12 -25.06
CA TYR A 504 -20.78 -0.11 -26.43
C TYR A 504 -21.93 0.05 -27.42
N LEU A 505 -23.08 -0.59 -27.17
CA LEU A 505 -24.25 -0.48 -28.03
C LEU A 505 -24.77 0.96 -28.13
N VAL A 506 -24.80 1.67 -27.00
CA VAL A 506 -25.25 3.08 -26.95
C VAL A 506 -24.33 3.97 -27.76
N VAL A 507 -23.01 3.91 -27.52
CA VAL A 507 -22.04 4.76 -28.21
C VAL A 507 -21.99 4.41 -29.71
N LYS A 508 -22.02 3.12 -30.06
CA LYS A 508 -22.10 2.66 -31.45
C LYS A 508 -23.30 3.28 -32.18
N ASN A 509 -24.49 3.20 -31.58
CA ASN A 509 -25.72 3.75 -32.17
C ASN A 509 -25.67 5.27 -32.34
N ILE A 510 -25.12 5.99 -31.36
CA ILE A 510 -24.94 7.45 -31.45
C ILE A 510 -23.98 7.82 -32.58
N MET A 511 -22.98 6.99 -32.84
CA MET A 511 -21.97 7.21 -33.88
C MET A 511 -22.37 6.72 -35.26
N GLY A 512 -23.47 5.97 -35.40
CA GLY A 512 -23.88 5.36 -36.66
C GLY A 512 -22.88 4.32 -37.20
N LEU A 513 -22.16 3.64 -36.30
CA LEU A 513 -21.20 2.57 -36.61
C LEU A 513 -21.86 1.19 -36.74
#